data_AF-A0A2P8HD19-F1
#
_entry.id   AF-A0A2P8HD19-F1
#
_cell.length_a   1.000
_cell.length_b   1.000
_cell.length_c   1.000
_cell.angle_alpha   90.00
_cell.angle_beta   90.00
_cell.angle_gamma   90.00
#
_symmetry.space_group_name_H-M   'P 1'
#
loop_
_entity.id
_entity.type
_entity.pdbx_description
1 polymer ?
#
loop_
_entity_poly.entity_id
_entity_poly.type
_entity_poly.pdbx_seq_one_letter_code
_entity_poly.pdbx_strand_id
1 'polypeptide(L)'
;MPLSAAVPASPVESIGSVGLWSVSLAALVVLLVADFAVTHRPHEVSMREAIGWSVFYLTLPVVFGLWLWRAFDAGRALEFMTGFLVEKSLSVDNLFVFMLLLAAFA
;
A
#
# COMPACT_ATOMS: atom_id res chain seq x y z
N MET A 1 13.70 -48.64 -14.54
CA MET A 1 13.57 -47.22 -14.18
C MET A 1 12.24 -46.72 -14.72
N PRO A 2 11.21 -46.47 -13.88
CA PRO A 2 9.95 -45.92 -14.38
C PRO A 2 10.15 -44.43 -14.73
N LEU A 3 9.72 -44.05 -15.93
CA LEU A 3 9.71 -42.66 -16.40
C LEU A 3 8.72 -41.88 -15.52
N SER A 4 9.23 -40.91 -14.76
CA SER A 4 8.41 -39.98 -14.00
C SER A 4 7.55 -39.20 -14.99
N ALA A 5 6.25 -39.53 -15.09
CA ALA A 5 5.31 -38.78 -15.91
C ALA A 5 5.25 -37.35 -15.36
N ALA A 6 5.64 -36.37 -16.16
CA ALA A 6 5.56 -34.97 -15.80
C ALA A 6 4.10 -34.64 -15.46
N VAL A 7 3.85 -34.26 -14.20
CA VAL A 7 2.53 -33.74 -13.78
C VAL A 7 2.24 -32.53 -14.67
N PRO A 8 1.15 -32.52 -15.45
CA PRO A 8 0.80 -31.37 -16.26
C PRO A 8 0.57 -30.18 -15.32
N ALA A 9 1.29 -29.08 -15.55
CA ALA A 9 1.09 -27.86 -14.79
C ALA A 9 -0.37 -27.40 -14.96
N SER A 10 -1.07 -27.18 -13.84
CA SER A 10 -2.42 -26.64 -13.85
C SER A 10 -2.42 -25.26 -14.53
N PRO A 11 -3.41 -24.95 -15.39
CA PRO A 11 -3.52 -23.62 -15.99
C PRO A 11 -3.59 -22.56 -14.89
N VAL A 12 -2.69 -21.58 -14.93
CA VAL A 12 -2.72 -20.44 -14.00
C VAL A 12 -3.85 -19.53 -14.46
N GLU A 13 -4.97 -19.55 -13.75
CA GLU A 13 -6.08 -18.64 -14.00
C GLU A 13 -5.67 -17.21 -13.59
N SER A 14 -5.66 -16.29 -14.55
CA SER A 14 -5.27 -14.91 -14.31
C SER A 14 -6.40 -14.15 -13.63
N ILE A 15 -6.20 -13.79 -12.37
CA ILE A 15 -7.10 -12.90 -11.60
C ILE A 15 -7.04 -11.47 -12.18
N GLY A 16 -5.90 -11.09 -12.75
CA GLY A 16 -5.69 -9.78 -13.36
C GLY A 16 -6.27 -9.71 -14.78
N SER A 17 -7.31 -8.90 -14.96
CA SER A 17 -7.84 -8.54 -16.27
C SER A 17 -7.37 -7.14 -16.68
N VAL A 18 -7.31 -6.87 -17.99
CA VAL A 18 -7.01 -5.52 -18.50
C VAL A 18 -7.96 -4.48 -17.91
N GLY A 19 -9.23 -4.85 -17.67
CA GLY A 19 -10.22 -3.99 -17.03
C GLY A 19 -9.87 -3.63 -15.58
N LEU A 20 -9.48 -4.62 -14.76
CA LEU A 20 -9.07 -4.37 -13.37
C LEU A 20 -7.84 -3.48 -13.29
N TRP A 21 -6.83 -3.74 -14.12
CA TRP A 21 -5.65 -2.88 -14.22
C TRP A 21 -6.01 -1.45 -14.65
N SER A 22 -6.87 -1.32 -15.65
CA SER A 22 -7.30 0.00 -16.15
C SER A 22 -8.04 0.79 -15.06
N VAL A 23 -8.92 0.15 -14.30
CA VAL A 23 -9.64 0.77 -13.19
C VAL A 23 -8.69 1.18 -12.06
N SER A 24 -7.75 0.32 -11.67
CA SER A 24 -6.76 0.63 -10.63
C SER A 24 -5.85 1.81 -11.03
N LEU A 25 -5.35 1.83 -12.27
CA LEU A 25 -4.54 2.95 -12.77
C LEU A 25 -5.37 4.24 -12.84
N ALA A 26 -6.60 4.17 -13.33
CA ALA A 26 -7.49 5.34 -13.37
C ALA A 26 -7.75 5.90 -11.96
N ALA A 27 -8.03 5.03 -10.99
CA ALA A 27 -8.21 5.43 -9.60
C ALA A 27 -6.95 6.08 -9.01
N LEU A 28 -5.76 5.51 -9.27
CA LEU A 28 -4.48 6.09 -8.86
C LEU A 28 -4.27 7.49 -9.44
N VAL A 29 -4.49 7.66 -10.75
CA VAL A 29 -4.36 8.96 -11.42
C VAL A 29 -5.34 9.98 -10.85
N VAL A 30 -6.59 9.59 -10.62
CA VAL A 30 -7.60 10.46 -10.00
C VAL A 30 -7.17 10.89 -8.60
N LEU A 31 -6.68 9.96 -7.77
CA LEU A 31 -6.19 10.27 -6.43
C LEU A 31 -4.99 11.22 -6.47
N LEU A 32 -4.04 11.02 -7.38
CA LEU A 32 -2.89 11.92 -7.54
C LEU A 32 -3.31 13.33 -7.98
N VAL A 33 -4.23 13.43 -8.93
CA VAL A 33 -4.77 14.72 -9.39
C VAL A 33 -5.53 15.42 -8.27
N ALA A 34 -6.35 14.68 -7.51
CA ALA A 34 -7.08 15.21 -6.37
C ALA A 34 -6.13 15.69 -5.26
N ASP A 35 -5.11 14.91 -4.93
CA ASP A 35 -4.10 15.25 -3.93
C ASP A 35 -3.37 16.54 -4.31
N PHE A 36 -2.88 16.63 -5.56
CA PHE A 36 -2.23 17.83 -6.07
C PHE A 36 -3.16 19.06 -6.06
N ALA A 37 -4.41 18.89 -6.48
CA ALA A 37 -5.39 19.98 -6.51
C ALA A 37 -5.71 20.50 -5.10
N VAL A 38 -5.79 19.62 -4.10
CA VAL A 38 -6.11 19.98 -2.72
C VAL A 38 -4.90 20.57 -1.99
N THR A 39 -3.70 20.03 -2.21
CA THR A 39 -2.48 20.39 -1.45
C THR A 39 -1.63 21.49 -2.11
N HIS A 40 -2.10 22.11 -3.20
CA HIS A 40 -1.36 23.13 -3.97
C HIS A 40 -0.90 24.38 -3.19
N ARG A 41 -1.33 24.57 -1.94
CA ARG A 41 -0.98 25.76 -1.15
C ARG A 41 0.15 25.46 -0.17
N PRO A 42 1.34 26.05 -0.37
CA PRO A 42 2.47 25.84 0.52
C PRO A 42 2.17 26.47 1.88
N HIS A 43 2.19 25.65 2.93
CA HIS A 43 2.15 26.07 4.32
C HIS A 43 3.25 25.34 5.08
N GLU A 44 3.84 26.00 6.08
CA GLU A 44 4.82 25.36 6.95
C GLU A 44 4.10 24.34 7.85
N VAL A 45 4.36 23.05 7.61
CA VAL A 45 3.78 21.98 8.42
C VAL A 45 4.50 21.91 9.75
N SER A 46 3.80 22.23 10.83
CA SER A 46 4.36 22.07 12.18
C SER A 46 4.53 20.60 12.55
N MET A 47 5.47 20.29 13.45
CA MET A 47 5.68 18.90 13.93
C MET A 47 4.40 18.25 14.47
N ARG A 48 3.56 19.02 15.17
CA ARG A 48 2.28 18.52 15.73
C ARG A 48 1.30 18.15 14.62
N GLU A 49 1.25 18.95 13.57
CA GLU A 49 0.40 18.68 12.41
C GLU A 49 0.87 17.46 11.63
N ALA A 50 2.19 17.33 11.40
CA ALA A 50 2.78 16.17 10.73
C ALA A 50 2.47 14.85 11.47
N ILE A 51 2.57 14.86 12.80
CA ILE A 51 2.19 13.70 13.63
C ILE A 51 0.69 13.43 13.53
N GLY A 52 -0.15 14.48 13.56
CA GLY A 52 -1.60 14.37 13.38
C GLY A 52 -1.97 13.69 12.07
N TRP A 53 -1.40 14.14 10.95
CA TRP A 53 -1.59 13.53 9.63
C TRP A 53 -1.07 12.09 9.59
N SER A 54 0.09 11.82 10.21
CA SER A 54 0.66 10.48 10.27
C SER A 54 -0.26 9.49 10.99
N VAL A 55 -0.80 9.89 12.15
CA VAL A 55 -1.75 9.07 12.90
C VAL A 55 -3.03 8.87 12.10
N PHE A 56 -3.57 9.95 11.50
CA PHE A 56 -4.76 9.86 10.67
C PHE A 56 -4.61 8.81 9.56
N TYR A 57 -3.57 8.89 8.74
CA TYR A 57 -3.33 7.92 7.67
C TYR A 57 -2.99 6.51 8.15
N LEU A 58 -2.42 6.36 9.35
CA LEU A 58 -2.18 5.05 9.94
C LEU A 58 -3.47 4.39 10.47
N THR A 59 -4.41 5.20 10.96
CA THR A 59 -5.68 4.67 11.49
C THR A 59 -6.64 4.15 10.42
N LEU A 60 -6.68 4.76 9.24
CA LEU A 60 -7.55 4.32 8.13
C LEU A 60 -7.41 2.83 7.77
N PRO A 61 -6.21 2.31 7.45
CA PRO A 61 -6.03 0.89 7.15
C PRO A 61 -6.26 -0.01 8.37
N VAL A 62 -6.00 0.46 9.59
CA VAL A 62 -6.30 -0.29 10.81
C VAL A 62 -7.81 -0.47 10.99
N VAL A 63 -8.58 0.61 10.84
CA VAL A 63 -10.05 0.55 10.88
C VAL A 63 -10.60 -0.35 9.77
N PHE A 64 -10.03 -0.25 8.57
CA PHE A 64 -10.42 -1.13 7.47
C PHE A 64 -10.10 -2.61 7.74
N GLY A 65 -8.93 -2.92 8.31
CA GLY A 65 -8.58 -4.29 8.70
C GLY A 65 -9.51 -4.86 9.78
N LEU A 66 -9.92 -4.03 10.75
CA LEU A 66 -10.92 -4.42 11.76
C LEU A 66 -12.31 -4.64 11.14
N TRP A 67 -12.69 -3.81 10.17
CA TRP A 67 -13.91 -4.03 9.40
C TRP A 67 -13.84 -5.32 8.58
N LEU A 68 -12.70 -5.60 7.93
CA LEU A 68 -12.47 -6.82 7.15
C LEU A 68 -12.59 -8.07 8.03
N TRP A 69 -12.04 -8.01 9.25
CA TRP A 69 -12.17 -9.08 10.23
C TRP A 69 -13.62 -9.36 10.62
N ARG A 70 -14.44 -8.32 10.76
CA ARG A 70 -15.88 -8.48 11.06
C ARG A 70 -16.72 -8.92 9.87
N ALA A 71 -16.41 -8.44 8.67
CA ALA A 71 -17.22 -8.66 7.47
C ALA A 71 -16.90 -9.99 6.77
N PHE A 72 -15.66 -10.46 6.88
CA PHE A 72 -15.19 -11.68 6.24
C PHE A 72 -14.67 -12.67 7.29
N ASP A 73 -13.35 -12.78 7.44
CA ASP A 73 -12.70 -13.73 8.34
C ASP A 73 -11.33 -13.20 8.79
N ALA A 74 -10.74 -13.87 9.79
CA ALA A 74 -9.45 -13.49 10.35
C ALA A 74 -8.27 -13.68 9.38
N GLY A 75 -8.36 -14.64 8.45
CA GLY A 75 -7.32 -14.90 7.45
C GLY A 75 -7.17 -13.73 6.49
N ARG A 76 -8.27 -13.27 5.89
CA ARG A 76 -8.25 -12.09 4.99
C ARG A 76 -7.83 -10.81 5.69
N ALA A 77 -8.27 -10.61 6.94
CA ALA A 77 -7.84 -9.48 7.76
C ALA A 77 -6.33 -9.48 8.03
N LEU A 78 -5.77 -10.66 8.32
CA LEU A 78 -4.33 -10.83 8.49
C LEU A 78 -3.57 -10.62 7.19
N GLU A 79 -4.00 -11.19 6.07
CA GLU A 79 -3.38 -10.98 4.75
C GLU A 79 -3.31 -9.49 4.39
N PHE A 80 -4.43 -8.76 4.57
CA PHE A 80 -4.47 -7.32 4.36
C PHE A 80 -3.52 -6.57 5.29
N MET A 81 -3.53 -6.87 6.60
CA MET A 81 -2.69 -6.19 7.58
C MET A 81 -1.20 -6.46 7.36
N THR A 82 -0.86 -7.70 7.03
CA THR A 82 0.51 -8.10 6.69
C THR A 82 0.97 -7.39 5.44
N GLY A 83 0.16 -7.37 4.38
CA GLY A 83 0.47 -6.61 3.16
C GLY A 83 0.70 -5.11 3.46
N PHE A 84 -0.23 -4.49 4.17
CA PHE A 84 -0.12 -3.09 4.57
C PHE A 84 1.16 -2.78 5.37
N LEU A 85 1.48 -3.61 6.38
CA LEU A 85 2.68 -3.41 7.20
C LEU A 85 3.97 -3.61 6.40
N VAL A 86 4.01 -4.62 5.52
CA VAL A 86 5.17 -4.88 4.66
C VAL A 86 5.39 -3.69 3.72
N GLU A 87 4.36 -3.26 3.00
CA GLU A 87 4.44 -2.09 2.11
C GLU A 87 4.86 -0.82 2.87
N LYS A 88 4.29 -0.59 4.06
CA LYS A 88 4.64 0.56 4.89
C LYS A 88 6.10 0.49 5.35
N SER A 89 6.60 -0.68 5.76
CA SER A 89 7.99 -0.87 6.17
C SER A 89 8.97 -0.58 5.04
N LEU A 90 8.66 -1.01 3.81
CA LEU A 90 9.46 -0.73 2.62
C LEU A 90 9.49 0.78 2.31
N SER A 91 8.38 1.50 2.52
CA SER A 91 8.36 2.96 2.35
C SER A 91 9.20 3.69 3.41
N VAL A 92 9.23 3.19 4.66
CA VAL A 92 9.97 3.79 5.78
C VAL A 92 11.47 3.55 5.62
N ASP A 93 11.88 2.37 5.14
CA ASP A 93 13.27 2.07 4.81
C ASP A 93 13.83 3.07 3.77
N ASN A 94 13.07 3.31 2.71
CA ASN A 94 13.41 4.32 1.69
C ASN A 94 13.50 5.74 2.27
N LEU A 95 12.54 6.15 3.12
CA LEU A 95 12.55 7.46 3.75
C LEU A 95 13.78 7.66 4.66
N PHE A 96 14.16 6.63 5.42
CA PHE A 96 15.32 6.70 6.31
C PHE A 96 16.62 6.97 5.53
N VAL A 97 16.83 6.25 4.43
CA VAL A 97 18.00 6.46 3.56
C VAL A 97 18.01 7.89 3.01
N PHE A 98 16.88 8.41 2.54
CA PHE A 98 16.81 9.79 2.04
C PHE A 98 17.11 10.82 3.13
N MET A 99 16.59 10.64 4.35
CA MET A 99 16.86 11.56 5.46
C MET A 99 18.36 11.59 5.82
N LEU A 100 19.02 10.43 5.86
CA LEU A 100 20.46 10.35 6.11
C LEU A 100 21.27 11.04 5.00
N LEU A 101 20.91 10.82 3.74
CA LEU A 101 21.57 11.46 2.60
C LEU A 101 21.42 12.98 2.64
N LEU A 102 20.20 13.50 2.84
CA LEU A 102 19.96 14.95 2.93
C LEU A 102 20.71 15.56 4.12
N ALA A 103 20.74 14.89 5.27
CA ALA A 103 21.47 15.36 6.45
C ALA A 103 23.00 15.35 6.28
N ALA A 104 23.54 14.45 5.45
CA ALA A 104 24.97 14.39 5.17
C ALA A 104 25.47 15.52 4.26
N PHE A 105 24.57 16.14 3.47
CA PHE A 105 24.88 17.22 2.53
C PHE A 105 24.25 18.58 2.90
N ALA A 106 23.54 18.65 4.02
CA ALA A 106 22.95 19.88 4.58
C ALA A 106 23.92 20.58 5.54
#